data_AF-A0A2W4PI55-F1
#
_entry.id   AF-A0A2W4PI55-F1
#
_cell.length_a   1.000
_cell.length_b   1.000
_cell.length_c   1.000
_cell.angle_alpha   90.00
_cell.angle_beta   90.00
_cell.angle_gamma   90.00
#
_symmetry.space_group_name_H-M   'P 1'
#
loop_
_entity.id
_entity.type
_entity.pdbx_description
1 polymer ?
#
loop_
_entity_poly.entity_id
_entity_poly.type
_entity_poly.pdbx_seq_one_letter_code
_entity_poly.pdbx_strand_id
1 'polypeptide(L)'
;MERAFADLGVETRRTRKGALLAVLPGQDPTAPARALAAHVDTLGAMVKEIKPSGRLKLTRIGSYPWFTVVGEYCTVHTLDGR
;
A
#
# COMPACT_ATOMS: atom_id res chain seq x y z
N MET A 1 -6.64 3.07 8.64
CA MET A 1 -6.60 4.51 8.32
C MET A 1 -7.98 5.14 8.27
N GLU A 2 -8.95 4.59 7.51
CA GLU A 2 -10.34 5.12 7.49
C GLU A 2 -10.95 5.31 8.89
N ARG A 3 -10.85 4.29 9.75
CA ARG A 3 -11.31 4.40 11.15
C ARG A 3 -10.61 5.52 11.93
N ALA A 4 -9.30 5.66 11.77
CA ALA A 4 -8.54 6.69 12.47
C ALA A 4 -8.98 8.12 12.07
N PHE A 5 -9.32 8.34 10.80
CA PHE A 5 -9.88 9.63 10.37
C PHE A 5 -11.33 9.82 10.82
N ALA A 6 -12.12 8.75 10.86
CA ALA A 6 -13.48 8.81 11.40
C ALA A 6 -13.49 9.19 12.89
N ASP A 7 -12.56 8.65 13.68
CA ASP A 7 -12.39 9.00 15.10
C ASP A 7 -11.99 10.48 15.29
N LEU A 8 -11.39 11.10 14.26
CA LEU A 8 -11.04 12.53 14.21
C LEU A 8 -12.14 13.41 13.59
N GLY A 9 -13.27 12.85 13.17
CA GLY A 9 -14.36 13.59 12.52
C GLY A 9 -14.01 14.13 11.13
N VAL A 10 -13.01 13.56 10.45
CA VAL A 10 -12.56 14.01 9.13
C VAL A 10 -13.30 13.25 8.03
N GLU A 11 -13.88 13.99 7.07
CA GLU A 11 -14.51 13.39 5.90
C GLU A 11 -13.49 12.67 5.03
N THR A 12 -13.78 11.43 4.64
CA THR A 12 -12.91 10.65 3.75
C THR A 12 -13.67 10.04 2.58
N ARG A 13 -12.98 9.88 1.45
CA ARG A 13 -13.49 9.16 0.28
C ARG A 13 -12.38 8.37 -0.40
N ARG A 14 -12.74 7.26 -1.06
CA ARG A 14 -11.81 6.52 -1.91
C ARG A 14 -11.77 7.10 -3.32
N THR A 15 -10.58 7.15 -3.87
CA THR A 15 -10.36 7.41 -5.30
C THR A 15 -10.63 6.15 -6.13
N ARG A 16 -10.74 6.29 -7.46
CA ARG A 16 -10.90 5.13 -8.37
C ARG A 16 -9.76 4.11 -8.28
N LYS A 17 -8.56 4.55 -7.86
CA LYS A 17 -7.39 3.69 -7.67
C LYS A 17 -7.27 3.13 -6.25
N GLY A 18 -8.27 3.37 -5.38
CA GLY A 18 -8.30 2.85 -4.01
C GLY A 18 -7.53 3.68 -2.98
N ALA A 19 -6.84 4.76 -3.38
CA ALA A 19 -6.23 5.68 -2.42
C ALA A 19 -7.29 6.39 -1.57
N LEU A 20 -6.99 6.61 -0.29
CA LEU A 20 -7.86 7.32 0.66
C LEU A 20 -7.57 8.82 0.59
N LEU A 21 -8.60 9.62 0.31
CA LEU A 21 -8.54 11.08 0.39
C LEU A 21 -9.29 11.52 1.64
N ALA A 22 -8.61 12.25 2.52
CA ALA A 22 -9.20 12.92 3.68
C ALA A 22 -9.19 14.43 3.44
N VAL A 23 -10.33 15.09 3.65
CA VAL A 23 -10.46 16.54 3.41
C VAL A 23 -10.71 17.23 4.74
N LEU A 24 -9.81 18.15 5.12
CA LEU A 24 -10.00 19.05 6.24
C LEU A 24 -10.36 20.43 5.67
N PRO A 25 -11.59 20.95 5.89
CA PRO A 25 -11.96 22.27 5.41
C PRO A 25 -11.14 23.34 6.12
N GLY A 26 -10.55 24.24 5.32
CA GLY A 26 -9.86 25.42 5.85
C GLY A 26 -10.86 26.46 6.37
N GLN A 27 -10.37 27.40 7.20
CA GLN A 27 -11.18 28.50 7.73
C GLN A 27 -11.53 29.56 6.68
N ASP A 28 -10.66 29.76 5.69
CA ASP A 28 -10.86 30.71 4.59
C ASP A 28 -11.13 29.95 3.27
N PRO A 29 -12.34 30.02 2.71
CA PRO A 29 -12.68 29.37 1.44
C PRO A 29 -11.94 29.95 0.22
N THR A 30 -11.39 31.16 0.34
CA THR A 30 -10.67 31.86 -0.74
C THR A 30 -9.18 31.55 -0.74
N ALA A 31 -8.66 30.99 0.35
CA ALA A 31 -7.27 30.59 0.46
C ALA A 31 -6.96 29.37 -0.43
N PRO A 32 -5.71 29.25 -0.94
CA PRO A 32 -5.31 28.10 -1.74
C PRO A 32 -5.31 26.80 -0.92
N ALA A 33 -5.84 25.73 -1.50
CA ALA A 33 -5.80 24.40 -0.90
C ALA A 33 -4.34 23.89 -0.80
N ARG A 34 -4.07 23.14 0.27
CA ARG A 34 -2.79 22.44 0.49
C ARG A 34 -3.03 20.94 0.44
N ALA A 35 -2.08 20.20 -0.15
CA ALA A 35 -2.14 18.76 -0.23
C ALA A 35 -0.95 18.14 0.50
N LEU A 36 -1.24 17.15 1.34
CA LEU A 36 -0.25 16.25 1.93
C LEU A 36 -0.52 14.84 1.39
N ALA A 37 0.54 14.15 0.98
CA ALA A 37 0.44 12.80 0.47
C ALA A 37 1.45 11.89 1.18
N ALA A 38 0.99 10.69 1.51
CA ALA A 38 1.80 9.59 2.01
C ALA A 38 1.34 8.31 1.31
N HIS A 39 2.21 7.31 1.25
CA HIS A 39 1.92 6.03 0.62
C HIS A 39 1.92 4.91 1.67
N VAL A 40 1.10 3.89 1.45
CA VAL A 40 0.90 2.77 2.39
C VAL A 40 1.36 1.44 1.82
N ASP A 41 1.60 1.39 0.51
CA ASP A 41 2.23 0.26 -0.15
C ASP A 41 3.67 0.11 0.33
N THR A 42 4.12 -1.13 0.39
CA THR A 42 5.45 -1.50 0.85
C THR A 42 6.22 -2.19 -0.27
N LEU A 43 7.53 -2.33 -0.06
CA LEU A 43 8.32 -3.29 -0.81
C LEU A 43 7.77 -4.70 -0.62
N GLY A 44 7.96 -5.54 -1.63
CA GLY A 44 7.54 -6.93 -1.58
C GLY A 44 7.97 -7.69 -2.82
N ALA A 45 7.34 -8.83 -3.05
CA ALA A 45 7.60 -9.64 -4.22
C ALA A 45 6.31 -10.31 -4.73
N MET A 46 6.31 -10.65 -6.01
CA MET A 46 5.24 -11.39 -6.67
C MET A 46 5.79 -12.72 -7.19
N VAL A 47 5.01 -13.79 -7.09
CA VAL A 47 5.35 -15.08 -7.69
C VAL A 47 5.32 -14.95 -9.21
N LYS A 48 6.47 -15.21 -9.85
CA LYS A 48 6.61 -15.21 -11.30
C LYS A 48 6.45 -16.61 -11.90
N GLU A 49 6.92 -17.63 -11.20
CA GLU A 49 6.98 -19.01 -11.69
C GLU A 49 7.04 -19.97 -10.50
N ILE A 50 6.31 -21.08 -10.58
CA ILE A 50 6.43 -22.21 -9.67
C ILE A 50 7.31 -23.25 -10.35
N LYS A 51 8.48 -23.54 -9.77
CA LYS A 51 9.42 -24.50 -10.34
C LYS A 51 8.91 -25.94 -10.16
N PRO A 52 9.38 -26.92 -10.96
CA PRO A 52 9.03 -28.33 -10.76
C PRO A 52 9.35 -28.88 -9.36
N SER A 53 10.31 -28.27 -8.65
CA SER A 53 10.65 -28.62 -7.28
C SER A 53 9.67 -28.10 -6.21
N GLY A 54 8.63 -27.36 -6.61
CA GLY A 54 7.70 -26.68 -5.71
C GLY A 54 8.21 -25.34 -5.17
N ARG A 55 9.47 -24.96 -5.46
CA ARG A 55 10.01 -23.65 -5.05
C ARG A 55 9.49 -22.52 -5.93
N LEU A 56 9.29 -21.35 -5.32
CA LEU A 56 8.81 -20.15 -6.00
C LEU A 56 9.97 -19.34 -6.56
N LYS A 57 9.81 -18.83 -7.79
CA LYS A 57 10.64 -17.78 -8.37
C LYS A 57 9.89 -16.47 -8.25
N LEU A 58 10.57 -15.45 -7.72
CA LEU A 58 9.96 -14.17 -7.39
C LEU A 58 10.41 -13.07 -8.36
N THR A 59 9.53 -12.10 -8.61
CA THR A 59 9.86 -10.79 -9.15
C THR A 59 9.64 -9.74 -8.06
N ARG A 60 10.48 -8.70 -8.01
CA ARG A 60 10.38 -7.65 -6.98
C ARG A 60 9.20 -6.72 -7.27
N ILE A 61 8.50 -6.31 -6.22
CA ILE A 61 7.58 -5.17 -6.20
C ILE A 61 8.32 -4.04 -5.49
N GLY A 62 8.54 -2.93 -6.19
CA GLY A 62 9.43 -1.85 -5.76
C GLY A 62 10.90 -2.13 -6.08
N SER A 63 11.79 -1.32 -5.50
CA SER A 63 13.24 -1.36 -5.78
C SER A 63 14.04 -1.63 -4.52
N TYR A 64 14.72 -2.78 -4.49
CA TYR A 64 15.67 -3.17 -3.45
C TYR A 64 16.63 -4.26 -3.97
N PRO A 65 17.84 -4.39 -3.42
CA PRO A 65 18.76 -5.46 -3.80
C PRO A 65 18.32 -6.82 -3.23
N TRP A 66 18.40 -7.90 -4.01
CA TRP A 66 17.96 -9.22 -3.55
C TRP A 66 18.72 -9.76 -2.33
N PHE A 67 19.98 -9.38 -2.16
CA PHE A 67 20.80 -9.86 -1.05
C PHE A 67 20.32 -9.33 0.31
N THR A 68 19.55 -8.24 0.36
CA THR A 68 19.03 -7.68 1.61
C THR A 68 17.85 -8.45 2.18
N VAL A 69 17.32 -9.43 1.44
CA VAL A 69 16.14 -10.22 1.84
C VAL A 69 16.43 -11.73 1.88
N VAL A 70 17.71 -12.11 1.82
CA VAL A 70 18.10 -13.53 1.88
C VAL A 70 17.88 -14.04 3.30
N GLY A 71 17.10 -15.12 3.42
CA GLY A 71 16.80 -15.75 4.72
C GLY A 71 15.63 -15.12 5.47
N GLU A 72 15.05 -14.05 4.95
CA GLU A 72 13.85 -13.44 5.53
C GLU A 72 12.62 -14.35 5.37
N TYR A 73 11.80 -14.38 6.41
CA TYR A 73 10.50 -15.03 6.33
C TYR A 73 9.54 -14.20 5.48
N CYS A 74 8.63 -14.88 4.78
CA CYS A 74 7.59 -14.23 4.00
C CYS A 74 6.26 -14.95 4.15
N THR A 75 5.19 -14.19 3.92
CA THR A 75 3.83 -14.72 3.78
C THR A 75 3.46 -14.67 2.30
N VAL A 76 2.89 -15.76 1.78
CA VAL A 76 2.38 -15.83 0.41
C VAL A 76 0.88 -15.72 0.47
N HIS A 77 0.32 -14.67 -0.12
CA HIS A 77 -1.13 -14.49 -0.23
C HIS A 77 -1.64 -15.12 -1.53
N THR A 78 -2.63 -16.00 -1.42
CA THR A 78 -3.30 -16.58 -2.59
C THR A 78 -4.52 -15.76 -3.00
N LEU A 79 -5.02 -15.99 -4.21
CA LEU A 79 -6.18 -15.28 -4.73
C LEU A 79 -7.45 -15.51 -3.88
N ASP A 80 -7.57 -16.68 -3.26
CA ASP A 80 -8.68 -17.05 -2.39
C ASP A 80 -8.46 -16.68 -0.92
N GLY A 81 -7.46 -15.83 -0.64
CA GLY A 81 -7.26 -15.21 0.67
C GLY A 81 -6.66 -16.13 1.73
N ARG A 82 -5.98 -17.20 1.31
CA ARG A 82 -5.18 -18.06 2.18
C ARG A 82 -3.74 -17.56 2.28
#